data_AF-A0A485D3X1-F1
#
_entry.id   AF-A0A485D3X1-F1
#
_cell.length_a   1.000
_cell.length_b   1.000
_cell.length_c   1.000
_cell.angle_alpha   90.00
_cell.angle_beta   90.00
_cell.angle_gamma   90.00
#
_symmetry.space_group_name_H-M   'P 1'
#
loop_
_entity.id
_entity.type
_entity.pdbx_description
1 polymer ?
#
loop_
_entity_poly.entity_id
_entity_poly.type
_entity_poly.pdbx_seq_one_letter_code
_entity_poly.pdbx_strand_id
1 'polypeptide(L)'
;MHMAQQLREEISNIERQIKAHIKASPALRRDNTLLTSIKSVGPQLGMHMLVVLRSHDFASAEQAAAFLGVVPIEKRSGTSVRSRPGCRKSIHLS
;
A
#
# COMPACT_ATOMS: atom_id res chain seq x y z
N MET A 1 -8.70 19.24 -26.79
CA MET A 1 -8.36 18.32 -25.68
C MET A 1 -8.52 19.03 -24.33
N HIS A 2 -9.74 19.47 -23.96
CA HIS A 2 -9.97 20.22 -22.71
C HIS A 2 -10.37 19.32 -21.53
N MET A 3 -11.18 18.28 -21.77
CA MET A 3 -11.64 17.37 -20.71
C MET A 3 -10.49 16.66 -19.97
N ALA A 4 -9.47 16.20 -20.71
CA ALA A 4 -8.32 15.55 -20.10
C ALA A 4 -7.48 16.50 -19.23
N GLN A 5 -7.51 17.80 -19.52
CA GLN A 5 -6.83 18.82 -18.72
C GLN A 5 -7.59 19.05 -17.41
N GLN A 6 -8.91 19.21 -17.49
CA GLN A 6 -9.77 19.40 -16.31
C GLN A 6 -9.65 18.21 -15.34
N LEU A 7 -9.65 16.98 -15.85
CA LEU A 7 -9.46 15.79 -15.00
C LEU A 7 -8.10 15.78 -14.29
N ARG A 8 -7.03 16.24 -14.95
CA ARG A 8 -5.70 16.34 -14.32
C ARG A 8 -5.67 17.39 -13.22
N GLU A 9 -6.35 18.51 -13.41
CA GLU A 9 -6.48 19.58 -12.41
C GLU A 9 -7.26 19.10 -11.18
N GLU A 10 -8.37 18.39 -11.39
CA GLU A 10 -9.15 17.81 -10.29
C GLU A 10 -8.36 16.77 -9.50
N ILE A 11 -7.60 15.89 -10.18
CA ILE A 11 -6.71 14.94 -9.51
C ILE A 11 -5.70 15.70 -8.63
N SER A 12 -5.05 16.74 -9.16
CA SER A 12 -4.09 17.54 -8.40
C SER A 12 -4.72 18.26 -7.21
N ASN A 13 -5.96 18.73 -7.37
CA ASN A 13 -6.72 19.37 -6.31
C ASN A 13 -7.03 18.38 -5.17
N ILE A 14 -7.53 17.19 -5.52
CA ILE A 14 -7.82 16.13 -4.55
C ILE A 14 -6.53 15.70 -3.83
N GLU A 15 -5.42 15.49 -4.54
CA GLU A 15 -4.12 15.16 -3.93
C GLU A 15 -3.69 16.22 -2.90
N ARG A 16 -3.93 17.50 -3.19
CA ARG A 16 -3.60 18.60 -2.28
C ARG A 16 -4.45 18.57 -1.01
N GLN A 17 -5.74 18.31 -1.15
CA GLN A 17 -6.67 18.19 -0.03
C GLN A 17 -6.30 17.02 0.89
N ILE A 18 -5.94 15.87 0.31
CA ILE A 18 -5.47 14.70 1.08
C ILE A 18 -4.20 15.06 1.87
N LYS A 19 -3.21 15.69 1.21
CA LYS A 19 -1.96 16.12 1.89
C LYS A 19 -2.24 17.12 3.02
N ALA A 20 -3.15 18.07 2.82
CA ALA A 20 -3.54 19.03 3.85
C ALA A 20 -4.18 18.32 5.06
N HIS A 21 -5.05 17.34 4.82
CA HIS A 21 -5.70 16.55 5.86
C HIS A 21 -4.68 15.73 6.69
N ILE A 22 -3.75 15.04 6.03
CA ILE A 22 -2.68 14.29 6.71
C ILE A 22 -1.81 15.23 7.55
N LYS A 23 -1.50 16.43 7.04
CA LYS A 23 -0.72 17.43 7.78
C LYS A 23 -1.48 17.95 9.00
N ALA A 24 -2.79 18.13 8.91
CA ALA A 24 -3.62 18.63 10.02
C ALA A 24 -3.65 17.66 11.22
N SER A 25 -3.58 16.34 10.99
CA SER A 25 -3.57 15.33 12.05
C SER A 25 -2.15 14.96 12.51
N PRO A 26 -1.77 15.20 13.78
CA PRO A 26 -0.45 14.83 14.29
C PRO A 26 -0.16 13.33 14.22
N ALA A 27 -1.17 12.47 14.38
CA ALA A 27 -1.02 11.02 14.30
C ALA A 27 -0.72 10.57 12.86
N LEU A 28 -1.53 11.00 11.90
CA LEU A 28 -1.34 10.67 10.49
C LEU A 28 -0.02 11.21 9.95
N ARG A 29 0.41 12.38 10.42
CA ARG A 29 1.70 12.95 10.06
C ARG A 29 2.86 12.06 10.51
N ARG A 30 2.83 11.57 11.76
CA ARG A 30 3.85 10.66 12.28
C ARG A 30 3.91 9.37 11.48
N ASP A 31 2.77 8.74 11.25
CA ASP A 31 2.70 7.50 10.46
C ASP A 31 3.22 7.70 9.04
N ASN A 32 2.82 8.79 8.38
CA ASN A 32 3.30 9.12 7.05
C ASN A 32 4.82 9.33 7.04
N THR A 33 5.38 10.01 8.04
CA THR A 33 6.83 10.16 8.18
C THR A 33 7.52 8.81 8.34
N LEU A 34 6.98 7.91 9.17
CA LEU A 34 7.52 6.56 9.35
C LEU A 34 7.48 5.77 8.04
N LEU A 35 6.36 5.78 7.32
CA LEU A 35 6.22 5.09 6.03
C LEU A 35 7.22 5.63 4.99
N THR A 36 7.37 6.95 4.87
CA THR A 36 8.31 7.57 3.92
C THR A 36 9.78 7.44 4.32
N SER A 37 10.08 7.01 5.55
CA SER A 37 11.47 6.72 5.96
C SER A 37 12.00 5.40 5.38
N ILE A 38 11.10 4.52 4.91
CA ILE A 38 11.47 3.27 4.24
C ILE A 38 12.10 3.62 2.89
N LYS A 39 13.33 3.14 2.66
CA LYS A 39 14.03 3.31 1.39
C LYS A 39 13.14 2.79 0.25
N SER A 40 12.97 3.62 -0.79
CA SER A 40 12.08 3.40 -1.95
C SER A 40 10.59 3.72 -1.75
N VAL A 41 10.16 4.13 -0.54
CA VAL A 41 8.78 4.61 -0.32
C VAL A 41 8.74 6.13 -0.49
N GLY A 42 8.30 6.57 -1.67
CA GLY A 42 8.05 7.98 -1.96
C GLY A 42 6.76 8.51 -1.31
N PRO A 43 6.55 9.83 -1.32
CA PRO A 43 5.41 10.48 -0.65
C PRO A 43 4.03 10.02 -1.18
N GLN A 44 3.89 9.74 -2.48
CA GLN A 44 2.64 9.19 -3.02
C GLN A 44 2.39 7.77 -2.51
N LEU A 45 3.41 6.90 -2.55
CA LEU A 45 3.28 5.52 -2.07
C LEU A 45 3.01 5.47 -0.55
N GLY A 46 3.71 6.29 0.23
CA GLY A 46 3.49 6.41 1.67
C GLY A 46 2.07 6.87 2.00
N MET A 47 1.52 7.82 1.24
CA MET A 47 0.14 8.27 1.38
C MET A 47 -0.87 7.16 1.07
N HIS A 48 -0.68 6.40 -0.02
CA HIS A 48 -1.55 5.27 -0.35
C HIS A 48 -1.49 4.18 0.73
N MET A 49 -0.28 3.83 1.20
CA MET A 49 -0.10 2.88 2.30
C MET A 49 -0.78 3.35 3.57
N LEU A 50 -0.66 4.64 3.91
CA LEU A 50 -1.31 5.21 5.09
C LEU A 50 -2.83 5.06 5.02
N VAL A 51 -3.44 5.38 3.88
CA VAL A 51 -4.90 5.23 3.68
C VAL A 51 -5.30 3.77 3.87
N VAL A 52 -4.57 2.83 3.27
CA VAL A 52 -4.88 1.39 3.39
C VAL A 52 -4.78 0.94 4.84
N LEU A 53 -3.67 1.26 5.52
CA LEU A 53 -3.41 0.85 6.90
C LEU A 53 -4.34 1.50 7.93
N ARG A 54 -4.94 2.65 7.61
CA ARG A 54 -5.91 3.34 8.49
C ARG A 54 -7.37 3.05 8.15
N SER A 55 -7.65 2.52 6.95
CA SER A 55 -9.02 2.17 6.52
C SER A 55 -9.42 0.74 6.89
N HIS A 56 -8.44 -0.11 7.19
CA HIS A 56 -8.67 -1.51 7.52
C HIS A 56 -7.87 -1.91 8.76
N ASP A 57 -8.48 -2.72 9.61
CA ASP A 57 -7.76 -3.42 10.67
C ASP A 57 -7.05 -4.64 10.09
N PHE A 58 -5.72 -4.62 10.17
CA PHE A 58 -4.89 -5.77 9.81
C PHE A 58 -4.45 -6.48 11.07
N ALA A 59 -4.68 -7.79 11.13
CA ALA A 59 -4.23 -8.63 12.23
C ALA A 59 -2.71 -8.86 12.20
N SER A 60 -2.07 -8.74 11.03
CA SER A 60 -0.63 -8.86 10.87
C SER A 60 -0.08 -8.03 9.70
N ALA A 61 1.24 -7.82 9.68
CA ALA A 61 1.93 -7.12 8.61
C ALA A 61 1.86 -7.88 7.27
N GLU A 62 1.86 -9.21 7.30
CA GLU A 62 1.71 -10.07 6.12
C GLU A 62 0.34 -9.89 5.47
N GLN A 63 -0.72 -9.74 6.27
CA GLN A 63 -2.06 -9.48 5.77
C GLN A 63 -2.11 -8.12 5.05
N ALA A 64 -1.53 -7.08 5.65
CA ALA A 64 -1.43 -5.76 5.04
C ALA A 64 -0.63 -5.78 3.74
N ALA A 65 0.50 -6.48 3.72
CA ALA A 65 1.37 -6.55 2.55
C ALA A 65 0.75 -7.42 1.43
N ALA A 66 -0.03 -8.46 1.77
CA ALA A 66 -0.82 -9.22 0.81
C ALA A 66 -1.94 -8.38 0.20
N PHE A 67 -2.62 -7.56 1.01
CA PHE A 67 -3.63 -6.60 0.54
C PHE A 67 -3.03 -5.56 -0.42
N LEU A 68 -1.83 -5.06 -0.12
CA LEU A 68 -1.10 -4.13 -0.98
C LEU A 68 -0.53 -4.80 -2.25
N GLY A 69 -0.60 -6.14 -2.37
CA GLY A 69 -0.03 -6.89 -3.49
C GLY A 69 1.51 -6.92 -3.50
N VAL A 70 2.15 -6.63 -2.36
CA VAL A 70 3.62 -6.46 -2.23
C VAL A 70 4.31 -7.74 -1.73
N VAL A 71 3.56 -8.78 -1.34
CA VAL A 71 4.13 -10.03 -0.80
C VAL A 71 4.38 -11.07 -1.90
N PRO A 72 5.64 -11.40 -2.22
CA PRO A 72 5.98 -12.72 -2.71
C PRO A 72 5.92 -13.72 -1.53
N ILE A 73 5.02 -14.69 -1.60
CA ILE A 73 4.89 -15.73 -0.56
C ILE A 73 6.01 -16.77 -0.78
N GLU A 74 7.13 -16.67 -0.06
CA GLU A 74 8.06 -17.79 0.04
C GLU A 74 7.45 -18.87 0.95
N LYS A 75 6.92 -19.94 0.32
CA LYS A 75 6.45 -21.11 1.05
C LYS A 75 7.64 -21.89 1.62
N ARG A 76 8.05 -21.60 2.85
CA ARG A 76 8.77 -22.57 3.70
C ARG A 76 7.78 -23.33 4.58
N SER A 77 6.85 -24.07 3.96
CA SER A 77 6.07 -25.08 4.67
C SER A 77 6.70 -26.46 4.40
N GLY A 78 7.56 -26.90 5.31
CA GLY A 78 7.89 -28.31 5.47
C GLY A 78 9.01 -28.88 4.59
N THR A 79 9.88 -29.63 5.24
CA THR A 79 10.88 -30.54 4.69
C THR A 79 10.29 -31.48 3.64
N SER A 80 10.61 -31.27 2.37
CA SER A 80 10.62 -32.34 1.37
C SER A 80 11.68 -32.04 0.34
N VAL A 81 12.79 -32.75 0.45
CA VAL A 81 13.83 -32.82 -0.56
C VAL A 81 13.18 -33.33 -1.84
N ARG A 82 13.32 -32.59 -2.95
CA ARG A 82 12.98 -32.99 -4.33
C ARG A 82 11.57 -32.64 -4.81
N SER A 83 11.31 -31.38 -5.16
CA SER A 83 10.48 -31.01 -6.32
C SER A 83 10.55 -29.52 -6.64
N ARG A 84 10.60 -29.19 -7.94
CA ARG A 84 10.69 -27.81 -8.47
C ARG A 84 9.42 -27.01 -8.10
N PRO A 85 9.52 -25.80 -7.53
CA PRO A 85 8.33 -25.01 -7.23
C PRO A 85 7.74 -24.40 -8.51
N GLY A 86 6.60 -24.93 -8.95
CA GLY A 86 5.74 -24.31 -9.95
C GLY A 86 4.83 -23.28 -9.29
N CYS A 87 4.87 -22.04 -9.76
CA CYS A 87 4.06 -20.93 -9.28
C CYS A 87 2.59 -21.12 -9.71
N ARG A 88 1.66 -21.25 -8.77
CA ARG A 88 0.21 -21.16 -9.04
C ARG A 88 -0.41 -20.15 -8.09
N LYS A 89 -0.95 -19.07 -8.66
CA LYS A 89 -1.75 -18.06 -7.96
C LYS A 89 -3.13 -18.66 -7.70
N SER A 90 -3.49 -18.81 -6.43
CA SER A 90 -4.87 -19.11 -6.02
C SER A 90 -5.36 -17.92 -5.22
N ILE A 91 -6.22 -17.12 -5.83
CA ILE A 91 -7.03 -16.14 -5.12
C ILE A 91 -8.18 -16.93 -4.47
N HIS A 92 -8.26 -16.90 -3.15
CA HIS A 92 -9.50 -17.20 -2.43
C HIS A 92 -9.74 -16.00 -1.54
N LEU A 93 -10.72 -15.19 -1.94
CA LEU A 93 -11.41 -14.28 -1.05
C LEU A 93 -12.46 -15.10 -0.29
N SER A 94 -12.48 -14.95 1.03
CA SER A 94 -13.62 -15.28 1.88
C SER A 94 -13.80 -14.13 2.85
#